data_AF-A0AAX3ALR9-F1
#
_entry.id   AF-A0AAX3ALR9-F1
#
_cell.length_a   1.000
_cell.length_b   1.000
_cell.length_c   1.000
_cell.angle_alpha   90.00
_cell.angle_beta   90.00
_cell.angle_gamma   90.00
#
_symmetry.space_group_name_H-M   'P 1'
#
loop_
_entity.id
_entity.type
_entity.pdbx_description
1 polymer ?
#
loop_
_entity_poly.entity_id
_entity_poly.type
_entity_poly.pdbx_seq_one_letter_code
_entity_poly.pdbx_strand_id
1 'polypeptide(L)'
;MINETHRAGLDHGDGVGDLTESSQHIFAVEIARRYLEAEYVNNDDESVVETRPYYGVDGGRRLDLVGLDADGEIVVAIEAERSNQDRRSAAPADFDKMAATGCEEAIWVAMSRSKGHEILAALNDPKDGNPRVEKTYSDGTPFDQVMIDTAGLTDVYAVERLRDELDLEE
;
A
#
# COMPACT_ATOMS: atom_id res chain seq x y z
N MET A 1 -45.83 0.31 19.31
CA MET A 1 -45.25 0.89 18.08
C MET A 1 -44.24 1.91 18.55
N ILE A 2 -42.98 1.48 18.72
CA ILE A 2 -41.88 2.34 19.17
C ILE A 2 -41.13 2.77 17.92
N ASN A 3 -40.97 4.09 17.80
CA ASN A 3 -40.28 4.81 16.75
C ASN A 3 -38.78 4.78 17.06
N GLU A 4 -38.02 3.87 16.44
CA GLU A 4 -36.56 3.86 16.53
C GLU A 4 -35.99 4.57 15.31
N THR A 5 -35.49 5.78 15.56
CA THR A 5 -34.69 6.56 14.62
C THR A 5 -33.32 5.89 14.59
N HIS A 6 -32.96 5.24 13.48
CA HIS A 6 -31.62 4.69 13.30
C HIS A 6 -30.60 5.84 13.42
N ARG A 7 -29.82 5.81 14.50
CA ARG A 7 -28.68 6.69 14.71
C ARG A 7 -27.58 6.20 13.78
N ALA A 8 -27.36 6.93 12.68
CA ALA A 8 -26.16 6.78 11.87
C ALA A 8 -24.97 7.33 12.66
N GLY A 9 -23.89 6.57 12.71
CA GLY A 9 -22.62 6.96 13.33
C GLY A 9 -22.23 6.02 14.47
N LEU A 10 -21.25 5.16 14.17
CA LEU A 10 -20.22 4.55 15.03
C LEU A 10 -19.94 3.11 14.56
N ASP A 11 -19.09 2.95 13.54
CA ASP A 11 -18.26 1.73 13.42
C ASP A 11 -17.03 1.85 12.47
N HIS A 12 -16.43 3.04 12.31
CA HIS A 12 -15.21 3.20 11.50
C HIS A 12 -14.21 4.05 12.30
N GLY A 13 -13.28 3.39 12.98
CA GLY A 13 -12.13 4.03 13.62
C GLY A 13 -10.86 3.67 12.85
N ASP A 14 -9.96 4.64 12.73
CA ASP A 14 -8.61 4.43 12.20
C ASP A 14 -7.95 3.22 12.90
N GLY A 15 -7.28 2.37 12.13
CA GLY A 15 -6.59 1.17 12.65
C GLY A 15 -7.39 -0.14 12.66
N VAL A 16 -8.69 -0.13 12.34
CA VAL A 16 -9.49 -1.36 12.16
C VAL A 16 -9.97 -1.44 10.71
N GLY A 17 -9.55 -2.49 9.99
CA GLY A 17 -10.00 -2.76 8.63
C GLY A 17 -11.52 -2.88 8.54
N ASP A 18 -12.10 -2.58 7.38
CA ASP A 18 -13.56 -2.72 7.18
C ASP A 18 -13.97 -4.21 7.28
N LEU A 19 -15.17 -4.48 7.79
CA LEU A 19 -15.75 -5.83 7.89
C LEU A 19 -15.89 -6.52 6.52
N THR A 20 -15.80 -5.75 5.43
CA THR A 20 -15.83 -6.26 4.06
C THR A 20 -14.45 -6.57 3.48
N GLU A 21 -13.36 -6.31 4.22
CA GLU A 21 -12.01 -6.55 3.72
C GLU A 21 -11.73 -8.05 3.53
N SER A 22 -11.05 -8.37 2.43
CA SER A 22 -10.69 -9.75 2.14
C SER A 22 -9.58 -10.21 3.07
N SER A 23 -9.61 -11.49 3.45
CA SER A 23 -8.55 -12.10 4.26
C SER A 23 -7.17 -12.01 3.60
N GLN A 24 -7.12 -11.98 2.26
CA GLN A 24 -5.88 -11.79 1.50
C GLN A 24 -5.30 -10.38 1.70
N HIS A 25 -6.15 -9.35 1.68
CA HIS A 25 -5.72 -7.97 1.88
C HIS A 25 -5.27 -7.75 3.33
N ILE A 26 -6.06 -8.20 4.31
CA ILE A 26 -5.67 -8.14 5.74
C ILE A 26 -4.31 -8.83 5.96
N PHE A 27 -4.11 -10.00 5.35
CA PHE A 27 -2.84 -10.72 5.41
C PHE A 27 -1.68 -9.91 4.80
N ALA A 28 -1.87 -9.34 3.61
CA ALA A 28 -0.84 -8.55 2.95
C ALA A 28 -0.47 -7.28 3.75
N VAL A 29 -1.46 -6.58 4.31
CA VAL A 29 -1.24 -5.41 5.18
C VAL A 29 -0.45 -5.80 6.44
N GLU A 30 -0.77 -6.93 7.07
CA GLU A 30 -0.04 -7.38 8.27
C GLU A 30 1.41 -7.78 7.97
N ILE A 31 1.66 -8.47 6.86
CA ILE A 31 3.03 -8.78 6.42
C ILE A 31 3.80 -7.48 6.13
N ALA A 32 3.18 -6.54 5.42
CA ALA A 32 3.79 -5.23 5.13
C ALA A 32 4.08 -4.43 6.41
N ARG A 33 3.19 -4.48 7.41
CA ARG A 33 3.39 -3.82 8.71
C ARG A 33 4.61 -4.36 9.42
N ARG A 34 4.76 -5.69 9.48
CA ARG A 34 5.93 -6.33 10.11
C ARG A 34 7.23 -6.00 9.40
N TYR A 35 7.21 -6.00 8.07
CA TYR A 35 8.35 -5.55 7.26
C TYR A 35 8.73 -4.10 7.59
N LEU A 36 7.75 -3.18 7.61
CA LEU A 36 7.98 -1.77 7.92
C LEU A 36 8.49 -1.59 9.37
N GLU A 37 8.02 -2.40 10.31
CA GLU A 37 8.54 -2.41 11.68
C GLU A 37 9.99 -2.89 11.75
N ALA A 38 10.33 -3.96 11.03
CA ALA A 38 11.68 -4.54 11.02
C ALA A 38 12.70 -3.59 10.35
N GLU A 39 12.41 -3.14 9.14
CA GLU A 39 13.37 -2.39 8.31
C GLU A 39 13.46 -0.90 8.66
N TYR A 40 12.36 -0.32 9.16
CA TYR A 40 12.30 1.12 9.42
C TYR A 40 12.21 1.44 10.91
N VAL A 41 11.16 0.97 11.61
CA VAL A 41 10.96 1.38 13.01
C VAL A 41 12.07 0.87 13.94
N ASN A 42 12.57 -0.34 13.71
CA ASN A 42 13.63 -0.94 14.51
C ASN A 42 15.04 -0.57 14.01
N ASN A 43 15.14 0.32 13.02
CA ASN A 43 16.40 0.75 12.42
C ASN A 43 16.68 2.21 12.81
N ASP A 44 17.71 2.43 13.63
CA ASP A 44 18.08 3.76 14.14
C ASP A 44 18.55 4.74 13.03
N ASP A 45 18.87 4.23 11.83
CA ASP A 45 19.24 5.07 10.68
C ASP A 45 18.02 5.62 9.91
N GLU A 46 16.81 5.11 10.19
CA GLU A 46 15.55 5.49 9.55
C GLU A 46 14.75 6.51 10.39
N SER A 47 13.92 7.32 9.72
CA SER A 47 13.12 8.37 10.37
C SER A 47 11.78 7.90 10.94
N VAL A 48 11.33 6.70 10.54
CA VAL A 48 10.03 6.14 10.93
C VAL A 48 10.04 5.72 12.39
N VAL A 49 9.05 6.16 13.17
CA VAL A 49 8.90 5.79 14.60
C VAL A 49 7.63 4.99 14.90
N GLU A 50 6.65 5.03 14.01
CA GLU A 50 5.36 4.35 14.19
C GLU A 50 4.81 3.86 12.84
N THR A 51 4.20 2.68 12.84
CA THR A 51 3.39 2.20 11.71
C THR A 51 1.90 2.31 12.03
N ARG A 52 1.09 2.71 11.05
CA ARG A 52 -0.38 2.76 11.20
C ARG A 52 -1.10 2.15 10.00
N PRO A 53 -1.81 1.02 10.16
CA PRO A 53 -2.65 0.49 9.10
C PRO A 53 -3.93 1.32 8.97
N TYR A 54 -4.55 1.28 7.78
CA TYR A 54 -5.84 1.88 7.50
C TYR A 54 -5.89 3.38 7.87
N TYR A 55 -4.89 4.13 7.43
CA TYR A 55 -4.69 5.52 7.81
C TYR A 55 -5.48 6.48 6.90
N GLY A 56 -6.33 7.33 7.50
CA GLY A 56 -7.12 8.32 6.77
C GLY A 56 -6.26 9.45 6.19
N VAL A 57 -6.51 9.80 4.93
CA VAL A 57 -5.91 10.95 4.24
C VAL A 57 -6.99 11.86 3.66
N ASP A 58 -6.57 13.04 3.19
CA ASP A 58 -7.48 14.06 2.68
C ASP A 58 -8.48 13.55 1.64
N GLY A 59 -9.69 14.11 1.71
CA GLY A 59 -10.82 13.73 0.85
C GLY A 59 -11.54 12.46 1.30
N GLY A 60 -11.33 12.00 2.54
CA GLY A 60 -11.98 10.80 3.08
C GLY A 60 -11.48 9.50 2.45
N ARG A 61 -10.26 9.54 1.89
CA ARG A 61 -9.56 8.36 1.35
C ARG A 61 -8.71 7.75 2.45
N ARG A 62 -8.23 6.53 2.22
CA ARG A 62 -7.44 5.77 3.20
C ARG A 62 -6.26 5.12 2.50
N LEU A 63 -5.10 5.17 3.15
CA LEU A 63 -3.93 4.37 2.82
C LEU A 63 -3.98 3.05 3.59
N ASP A 64 -3.52 1.97 2.98
CA ASP A 64 -3.55 0.66 3.64
C ASP A 64 -2.59 0.60 4.83
N LEU A 65 -1.43 1.24 4.71
CA LEU A 65 -0.42 1.33 5.76
C LEU A 65 0.46 2.56 5.55
N VAL A 66 0.83 3.22 6.65
CA VAL A 66 1.82 4.31 6.65
C VAL A 66 2.91 4.07 7.69
N GLY A 67 4.10 4.56 7.39
CA GLY A 67 5.18 4.83 8.34
C GLY A 67 5.20 6.33 8.65
N LEU A 68 5.11 6.66 9.93
CA LEU A 68 5.11 8.03 10.43
C LEU A 68 6.45 8.35 11.09
N ASP A 69 6.94 9.57 10.87
CA ASP A 69 8.08 10.11 11.61
C ASP A 69 7.67 10.64 13.00
N ALA A 70 8.64 11.21 13.72
CA ALA A 70 8.43 11.76 15.06
C ALA A 70 7.47 12.97 15.11
N ASP A 71 7.28 13.67 13.99
CA ASP A 71 6.35 14.79 13.86
C ASP A 71 4.94 14.34 13.41
N GLY A 72 4.80 13.06 13.05
CA GLY A 72 3.57 12.44 12.58
C GLY A 72 3.33 12.65 11.09
N GLU A 73 4.36 13.03 10.33
CA GLU A 73 4.31 13.13 8.87
C GLU A 73 4.46 11.75 8.23
N ILE A 74 3.81 11.54 7.07
CA ILE A 74 3.89 10.28 6.33
C ILE A 74 5.19 10.28 5.54
N VAL A 75 6.18 9.51 5.99
CA VAL A 75 7.46 9.32 5.29
C VAL A 75 7.47 8.06 4.43
N VAL A 76 6.67 7.05 4.78
CA VAL A 76 6.45 5.84 3.96
C VAL A 76 4.95 5.61 3.77
N ALA A 77 4.51 5.43 2.53
CA ALA A 77 3.14 5.03 2.20
C ALA A 77 3.14 3.65 1.53
N ILE A 78 2.23 2.77 1.95
CA ILE A 78 2.12 1.41 1.42
C ILE A 78 0.69 1.11 0.97
N GLU A 79 0.55 0.54 -0.22
CA GLU A 79 -0.71 -0.03 -0.73
C GLU A 79 -0.56 -1.55 -0.96
N ALA A 80 -1.48 -2.32 -0.39
CA ALA A 80 -1.54 -3.77 -0.49
C ALA A 80 -2.56 -4.18 -1.55
N GLU A 81 -2.09 -4.28 -2.79
CA GLU A 81 -2.97 -4.42 -3.95
C GLU A 81 -3.70 -5.77 -3.99
N ARG A 82 -5.03 -5.67 -4.12
CA ARG A 82 -5.92 -6.82 -4.30
C ARG A 82 -5.93 -7.29 -5.75
N SER A 83 -6.31 -8.55 -5.96
CA SER A 83 -6.68 -9.02 -7.31
C SER A 83 -8.05 -8.49 -7.70
N ASN A 84 -8.11 -7.31 -8.33
CA ASN A 84 -9.36 -6.71 -8.79
C ASN A 84 -9.42 -6.53 -10.32
N GLN A 85 -10.64 -6.61 -10.88
CA GLN A 85 -10.88 -6.44 -12.32
C GLN A 85 -10.79 -4.98 -12.76
N ASP A 86 -10.89 -4.02 -11.84
CA ASP A 86 -10.84 -2.58 -12.11
C ASP A 86 -9.43 -1.97 -11.99
N ARG A 87 -8.37 -2.79 -11.92
CA ARG A 87 -7.00 -2.34 -11.64
C ARG A 87 -6.51 -1.20 -12.52
N ARG A 88 -6.88 -1.17 -13.81
CA ARG A 88 -6.50 -0.08 -14.73
C ARG A 88 -7.07 1.29 -14.34
N SER A 89 -8.03 1.33 -13.43
CA SER A 89 -8.55 2.55 -12.80
C SER A 89 -8.14 2.67 -11.33
N ALA A 90 -8.13 1.55 -10.58
CA ALA A 90 -7.76 1.55 -9.17
C ALA A 90 -6.28 1.88 -8.94
N ALA A 91 -5.36 1.18 -9.62
CA ALA A 91 -3.93 1.38 -9.40
C ALA A 91 -3.46 2.82 -9.69
N PRO A 92 -3.88 3.49 -10.78
CA PRO A 92 -3.55 4.91 -10.96
C PRO A 92 -4.14 5.83 -9.88
N ALA A 93 -5.33 5.52 -9.35
CA ALA A 93 -5.94 6.32 -8.29
C ALA A 93 -5.20 6.17 -6.95
N ASP A 94 -4.75 4.95 -6.63
CA ASP A 94 -3.96 4.68 -5.42
C ASP A 94 -2.52 5.20 -5.56
N PHE A 95 -1.94 5.15 -6.77
CA PHE A 95 -0.70 5.87 -7.07
C PHE A 95 -0.82 7.37 -6.82
N ASP A 96 -1.84 8.02 -7.38
CA ASP A 96 -2.03 9.46 -7.22
C ASP A 96 -2.35 9.83 -5.75
N LYS A 97 -2.96 8.90 -5.00
CA LYS A 97 -3.23 9.02 -3.57
C LYS A 97 -1.92 9.01 -2.77
N MET A 98 -1.02 8.06 -3.02
CA MET A 98 0.30 8.01 -2.38
C MET A 98 1.15 9.21 -2.79
N ALA A 99 1.23 9.52 -4.09
CA ALA A 99 2.00 10.67 -4.57
C ALA A 99 1.59 12.01 -3.96
N ALA A 100 0.31 12.15 -3.58
CA ALA A 100 -0.21 13.37 -2.96
C ALA A 100 0.22 13.56 -1.50
N THR A 101 0.73 12.52 -0.81
CA THR A 101 1.25 12.66 0.55
C THR A 101 2.62 13.34 0.57
N GLY A 102 3.38 13.24 -0.53
CA GLY A 102 4.77 13.69 -0.59
C GLY A 102 5.74 12.82 0.21
N CYS A 103 5.35 11.58 0.53
CA CYS A 103 6.20 10.63 1.25
C CYS A 103 7.51 10.36 0.49
N GLU A 104 8.54 9.98 1.23
CA GLU A 104 9.84 9.64 0.68
C GLU A 104 9.78 8.30 -0.05
N GLU A 105 9.02 7.34 0.49
CA GLU A 105 8.84 6.02 -0.11
C GLU A 105 7.37 5.66 -0.30
N ALA A 106 7.04 5.15 -1.50
CA ALA A 106 5.72 4.71 -1.90
C ALA A 106 5.80 3.25 -2.38
N ILE A 107 5.49 2.32 -1.48
CA ILE A 107 5.73 0.89 -1.67
C ILE A 107 4.43 0.17 -2.02
N TRP A 108 4.48 -0.72 -3.01
CA TRP A 108 3.36 -1.59 -3.36
C TRP A 108 3.61 -3.02 -2.91
N VAL A 109 2.67 -3.61 -2.19
CA VAL A 109 2.72 -5.03 -1.82
C VAL A 109 1.69 -5.81 -2.62
N ALA A 110 2.17 -6.65 -3.53
CA ALA A 110 1.34 -7.49 -4.38
C ALA A 110 1.25 -8.92 -3.85
N MET A 111 0.10 -9.57 -4.05
CA MET A 111 -0.11 -10.98 -3.64
C MET A 111 0.80 -12.00 -4.33
N SER A 112 1.47 -11.62 -5.42
CA SER A 112 2.53 -12.39 -6.05
C SER A 112 3.30 -11.52 -7.03
N ARG A 113 4.44 -12.01 -7.51
CA ARG A 113 5.22 -11.33 -8.55
C ARG A 113 4.44 -11.05 -9.83
N SER A 114 3.62 -12.00 -10.28
CA SER A 114 2.76 -11.79 -11.46
C SER A 114 1.77 -10.64 -11.21
N LYS A 115 1.24 -10.52 -9.99
CA LYS A 115 0.31 -9.44 -9.64
C LYS A 115 0.99 -8.08 -9.54
N GLY A 116 2.23 -8.01 -9.06
CA GLY A 116 2.97 -6.74 -9.09
C GLY A 116 3.28 -6.28 -10.52
N HIS A 117 3.58 -7.19 -11.45
CA HIS A 117 3.70 -6.80 -12.87
C HIS A 117 2.37 -6.35 -13.49
N GLU A 118 1.23 -6.93 -13.06
CA GLU A 118 -0.09 -6.41 -13.45
C GLU A 118 -0.34 -4.99 -12.93
N ILE A 119 0.23 -4.59 -11.79
CA ILE A 119 0.20 -3.19 -11.29
C ILE A 119 1.03 -2.29 -12.21
N LEU A 120 2.28 -2.68 -12.50
CA LEU A 120 3.15 -1.91 -13.39
C LEU A 120 2.52 -1.72 -14.77
N ALA A 121 1.90 -2.77 -15.32
CA ALA A 121 1.17 -2.69 -16.58
C ALA A 121 -0.03 -1.74 -16.51
N ALA A 122 -0.79 -1.75 -15.41
CA ALA A 122 -1.91 -0.84 -15.21
C ALA A 122 -1.49 0.63 -15.03
N LEU A 123 -0.32 0.88 -14.40
CA LEU A 123 0.26 2.20 -14.28
C LEU A 123 0.86 2.71 -15.59
N ASN A 124 1.34 1.81 -16.45
CA ASN A 124 1.87 2.15 -17.78
C ASN A 124 0.76 2.37 -18.82
N ASP A 125 -0.28 1.54 -18.80
CA ASP A 125 -1.46 1.64 -19.68
C ASP A 125 -2.74 1.74 -18.85
N PRO A 126 -3.00 2.91 -18.21
CA PRO A 126 -4.20 3.11 -17.41
C PRO A 126 -5.46 3.06 -18.29
N LYS A 127 -6.63 2.88 -17.66
CA LYS A 127 -7.91 2.92 -18.38
C LYS A 127 -8.17 4.31 -18.93
N ASP A 128 -7.85 5.33 -18.14
CA ASP A 128 -8.05 6.74 -18.43
C ASP A 128 -6.87 7.56 -17.87
N GLY A 129 -6.52 8.67 -18.53
CA GLY A 129 -5.44 9.56 -18.13
C GLY A 129 -4.06 9.14 -18.63
N ASN A 130 -3.01 9.81 -18.11
CA ASN A 130 -1.63 9.60 -18.55
C ASN A 130 -0.98 8.41 -17.81
N PRO A 131 -0.01 7.71 -18.43
CA PRO A 131 0.84 6.76 -17.72
C PRO A 131 1.49 7.37 -16.47
N ARG A 132 1.55 6.61 -15.38
CA ARG A 132 2.26 6.96 -14.14
C ARG A 132 3.68 6.44 -14.13
N VAL A 133 3.92 5.35 -14.87
CA VAL A 133 5.26 4.79 -15.13
C VAL A 133 5.45 4.60 -16.62
N GLU A 134 6.59 5.02 -17.15
CA GLU A 134 6.89 4.89 -18.59
C GLU A 134 7.56 3.54 -18.92
N LYS A 135 8.32 2.97 -17.97
CA LYS A 135 9.07 1.73 -18.19
C LYS A 135 8.18 0.51 -18.05
N THR A 136 8.28 -0.38 -19.02
CA THR A 136 7.68 -1.71 -18.98
C THR A 136 8.75 -2.76 -18.71
N TYR A 137 8.41 -3.75 -17.90
CA TYR A 137 9.24 -4.91 -17.62
C TYR A 137 8.52 -6.17 -18.10
N SER A 138 9.26 -7.25 -18.34
CA SER A 138 8.62 -8.53 -18.60
C SER A 138 8.07 -9.11 -17.30
N ASP A 139 6.96 -9.84 -17.34
CA ASP A 139 6.36 -10.51 -16.15
C ASP A 139 7.34 -11.44 -15.42
N GLY A 140 8.39 -11.89 -16.11
CA GLY A 140 9.46 -12.73 -15.58
C GLY A 140 10.61 -11.96 -14.92
N THR A 141 10.61 -10.63 -14.94
CA THR A 141 11.65 -9.80 -14.31
C THR A 141 11.51 -9.85 -12.78
N PRO A 142 12.58 -10.18 -12.03
CA PRO A 142 12.63 -10.03 -10.58
C PRO A 142 12.44 -8.56 -10.13
N PHE A 143 11.76 -8.29 -9.01
CA PHE A 143 11.47 -6.90 -8.59
C PHE A 143 12.69 -6.13 -8.12
N ASP A 144 13.73 -6.78 -7.61
CA ASP A 144 15.05 -6.19 -7.34
C ASP A 144 15.75 -5.63 -8.60
N GLN A 145 15.25 -5.96 -9.80
CA GLN A 145 15.71 -5.42 -11.09
C GLN A 145 14.76 -4.37 -11.68
N VAL A 146 13.62 -4.13 -11.04
CA VAL A 146 12.66 -3.10 -11.44
C VAL A 146 13.10 -1.79 -10.79
N MET A 147 13.59 -0.85 -11.62
CA MET A 147 14.09 0.44 -11.18
C MET A 147 13.09 1.54 -11.56
N ILE A 148 12.17 1.82 -10.65
CA ILE A 148 11.15 2.85 -10.76
C ILE A 148 11.26 3.72 -9.52
N ASP A 149 11.50 5.01 -9.73
CA ASP A 149 11.58 6.01 -8.67
C ASP A 149 10.70 7.17 -9.08
N THR A 150 9.46 7.16 -8.59
CA THR A 150 8.46 8.20 -8.83
C THR A 150 7.58 8.34 -7.60
N ALA A 151 6.95 9.50 -7.43
CA ALA A 151 6.26 9.88 -6.18
C ALA A 151 5.20 8.90 -5.64
N GLY A 152 4.57 8.08 -6.48
CA GLY A 152 3.56 7.09 -6.08
C GLY A 152 4.02 5.63 -6.24
N LEU A 153 5.29 5.41 -6.57
CA LEU A 153 5.90 4.09 -6.69
C LEU A 153 7.43 4.20 -6.63
N THR A 154 8.00 3.81 -5.49
CA THR A 154 9.45 3.65 -5.29
C THR A 154 9.86 2.18 -5.29
N ASP A 155 8.99 1.27 -4.81
CA ASP A 155 9.27 -0.16 -4.81
C ASP A 155 8.00 -1.03 -4.95
N VAL A 156 8.17 -2.26 -5.43
CA VAL A 156 7.12 -3.30 -5.48
C VAL A 156 7.65 -4.60 -4.87
N TYR A 157 6.96 -5.08 -3.84
CA TYR A 157 7.24 -6.38 -3.23
C TYR A 157 6.14 -7.38 -3.52
N ALA A 158 6.53 -8.65 -3.64
CA ALA A 158 5.58 -9.75 -3.52
C ALA A 158 5.44 -10.13 -2.04
N VAL A 159 4.22 -10.36 -1.57
CA VAL A 159 3.94 -10.71 -0.16
C VAL A 159 4.71 -11.95 0.29
N GLU A 160 4.92 -12.93 -0.61
CA GLU A 160 5.69 -14.13 -0.30
C GLU A 160 7.16 -13.80 -0.05
N ARG A 161 7.73 -12.81 -0.75
CA ARG A 161 9.11 -12.37 -0.54
C ARG A 161 9.27 -11.75 0.85
N LEU A 162 8.41 -10.81 1.22
CA LEU A 162 8.46 -10.15 2.53
C LEU A 162 8.30 -11.16 3.66
N ARG A 163 7.38 -12.11 3.51
CA ARG A 163 7.21 -13.18 4.50
C ARG A 163 8.47 -14.04 4.63
N ASP A 164 9.06 -14.45 3.51
CA ASP A 164 10.25 -15.28 3.53
C ASP A 164 11.47 -14.53 4.11
N GLU A 165 11.56 -13.20 3.94
CA GLU A 165 12.57 -12.35 4.57
C GLU A 165 12.35 -12.29 6.10
N LEU A 166 11.12 -12.04 6.57
CA LEU A 166 10.78 -12.01 8.00
C LEU A 166 11.02 -13.36 8.69
N ASP A 167 10.72 -14.48 8.03
CA ASP A 167 10.94 -15.84 8.58
C ASP A 167 12.45 -16.16 8.76
N LEU A 168 13.36 -15.41 8.11
CA LEU A 168 14.82 -15.58 8.26
C LEU A 168 15.40 -14.74 9.40
N GLU A 169 14.64 -13.78 9.93
CA GLU A 169 15.06 -12.88 11.01
C GLU A 169 14.58 -13.31 12.41
N GLU A 170 13.62 -14.24 12.48
CA GLU A 170 13.19 -14.91 13.73
C GLU A 170 14.11 -16.07 14.17
#